data_AF-A0A916PZ33-F1
#
_entry.id   AF-A0A916PZ33-F1
#
_cell.length_a   1.000
_cell.length_b   1.000
_cell.length_c   1.000
_cell.angle_alpha   90.00
_cell.angle_beta   90.00
_cell.angle_gamma   90.00
#
_symmetry.space_group_name_H-M   'P 1'
#
loop_
_entity.id
_entity.type
_entity.pdbx_description
1 polymer ?
#
loop_
_entity_poly.entity_id
_entity_poly.type
_entity_poly.pdbx_seq_one_letter_code
_entity_poly.pdbx_strand_id
1 'polypeptide(L)' 'MALPSNRFEALSGDRKGQYSIRINDKWRICFEWTETENRPFNIEIVDYH' A
#
# COMPACT_ATOMS: atom_id res chain seq x y z
N MET A 1 -20.64 -4.50 -12.21
CA MET A 1 -19.19 -4.32 -12.43
C MET A 1 -18.69 -3.36 -11.37
N ALA A 2 -18.42 -3.86 -10.17
CA ALA A 2 -17.83 -3.06 -9.11
C ALA A 2 -16.32 -3.19 -9.29
N LEU A 3 -15.61 -2.09 -9.54
CA LEU A 3 -14.18 -2.05 -9.28
C LEU A 3 -14.06 -2.31 -7.77
N PRO A 4 -13.53 -3.47 -7.33
CA PRO A 4 -13.43 -3.74 -5.90
C PRO A 4 -12.62 -2.58 -5.32
N SER A 5 -13.27 -1.80 -4.46
CA SER A 5 -12.68 -0.61 -3.83
C SER A 5 -11.25 -0.93 -3.44
N ASN A 6 -10.28 -0.23 -4.02
CA ASN A 6 -8.86 -0.47 -3.72
C ASN A 6 -8.75 -0.47 -2.20
N ARG A 7 -8.39 -1.62 -1.63
CA ARG A 7 -8.33 -1.85 -0.18
C ARG A 7 -7.11 -1.13 0.39
N PHE A 8 -7.15 0.18 0.30
CA PHE A 8 -6.11 1.10 0.70
C PHE A 8 -6.11 1.16 2.22
N GLU A 9 -5.08 0.58 2.81
CA GLU A 9 -4.90 0.51 4.25
C GLU A 9 -3.64 1.31 4.61
N ALA A 10 -3.81 2.33 5.46
CA ALA A 10 -2.68 3.01 6.09
C ALA A 10 -2.10 2.09 7.18
N LEU A 11 -0.80 1.83 7.12
CA LEU A 11 -0.09 1.06 8.14
C LEU A 11 0.13 1.93 9.39
N SER A 12 0.03 1.31 10.56
CA SER A 12 0.24 1.94 11.87
C SER A 12 1.39 1.26 12.62
N GLY A 13 1.85 1.87 13.73
CA GLY A 13 3.02 1.39 14.48
C GLY A 13 4.34 1.88 13.89
N ASP A 14 5.35 1.01 13.79
CA ASP A 14 6.68 1.35 13.25
C ASP A 14 6.67 1.75 11.77
N ARG A 15 5.58 1.44 11.06
CA ARG A 15 5.37 1.76 9.64
C ARG A 15 4.41 2.94 9.41
N LYS A 16 4.24 3.81 10.41
CA LYS A 16 3.37 4.99 10.30
C LYS A 16 3.84 5.89 9.15
N GLY A 17 3.00 6.07 8.13
CA GLY A 17 3.36 6.76 6.88
C GLY A 17 3.53 5.84 5.67
N GLN A 18 3.50 4.51 5.89
CA GLN A 18 3.35 3.52 4.84
C GLN A 18 1.87 3.21 4.57
N TYR A 19 1.60 2.87 3.33
CA TYR A 19 0.32 2.51 2.79
C TYR A 19 0.44 1.19 2.07
N SER A 20 -0.63 0.41 2.07
CA SER A 20 -0.69 -0.82 1.29
C SER A 20 -1.93 -0.87 0.39
N ILE A 21 -1.75 -1.41 -0.80
CA ILE A 21 -2.82 -1.73 -1.74
C ILE A 21 -2.77 -3.22 -2.03
N ARG A 22 -3.88 -3.90 -1.80
CA ARG A 22 -4.01 -5.33 -2.11
C ARG A 22 -4.33 -5.51 -3.60
N ILE A 23 -3.46 -6.22 -4.31
CA ILE A 23 -3.68 -6.58 -5.73
C ILE A 23 -4.63 -7.77 -5.82
N ASN A 24 -4.36 -8.83 -5.06
CA ASN A 24 -5.18 -10.03 -4.98
C ASN A 24 -4.93 -10.77 -3.65
N ASP A 25 -5.33 -12.03 -3.54
CA ASP A 25 -5.20 -12.75 -2.28
C ASP A 25 -3.76 -13.01 -1.83
N LYS A 26 -2.80 -12.99 -2.76
CA LYS A 26 -1.37 -13.28 -2.51
C LYS A 26 -0.50 -12.02 -2.49
N TRP A 27 -0.82 -11.02 -3.31
CA TRP A 27 0.07 -9.91 -3.57
C TRP A 27 -0.42 -8.60 -2.95
N ARG A 28 0.50 -7.88 -2.31
CA ARG A 28 0.29 -6.51 -1.81
C ARG A 28 1.40 -5.59 -2.33
N ILE A 29 1.02 -4.36 -2.66
CA ILE A 29 1.96 -3.27 -2.89
C ILE A 29 2.05 -2.49 -1.58
N CYS A 30 3.25 -2.33 -1.05
CA CYS A 30 3.54 -1.44 0.06
C CYS A 30 4.29 -0.23 -0.48
N PHE A 31 3.97 0.97 -0.02
CA PHE A 31 4.65 2.19 -0.42
C PHE A 31 4.52 3.24 0.67
N GLU A 32 5.43 4.20 0.66
CA GLU A 32 5.37 5.37 1.53
C GLU A 32 4.77 6.55 0.78
N TRP A 33 4.03 7.39 1.50
CA TRP A 33 3.53 8.65 0.98
C TRP A 33 3.87 9.77 1.94
N THR A 34 4.59 10.78 1.44
CA THR A 34 4.95 11.98 2.20
C THR A 34 4.22 13.16 1.61
N GLU A 35 3.81 14.08 2.48
CA GLU A 35 3.15 15.31 2.05
C GLU A 35 4.05 16.19 1.18
N THR A 36 5.38 16.04 1.28
CA THR A 36 6.37 16.83 0.55
C THR A 36 6.62 16.35 -0.87
N GLU A 37 6.63 15.05 -1.12
CA GLU A 37 6.99 14.49 -2.44
C GLU A 37 5.77 14.32 -3.37
N ASN A 38 4.55 14.30 -2.81
CA ASN A 38 3.28 14.09 -3.53
C ASN A 38 3.30 12.92 -4.54
N ARG A 39 4.15 11.93 -4.29
CA ARG A 39 4.34 10.72 -5.10
C ARG A 39 4.67 9.55 -4.17
N PRO A 40 4.33 8.32 -4.56
CA PRO A 40 4.73 7.15 -3.80
C PRO A 40 6.25 6.93 -3.91
N PHE A 41 6.88 6.60 -2.79
CA PHE A 41 8.29 6.22 -2.72
C PHE A 41 8.46 4.93 -1.91
N ASN A 42 9.62 4.29 -1.99
CA ASN A 42 9.87 2.96 -1.40
C ASN A 42 8.78 1.94 -1.76
N ILE A 43 8.47 1.83 -3.06
CA ILE A 43 7.44 0.94 -3.58
C ILE A 43 7.98 -0.49 -3.60
N GLU A 44 7.33 -1.38 -2.86
CA GLU A 44 7.68 -2.80 -2.78
C GLU A 44 6.46 -3.66 -3.10
N ILE A 45 6.69 -4.74 -3.85
CA ILE A 45 5.68 -5.78 -4.10
C ILE A 45 6.03 -6.96 -3.21
N VAL A 46 5.16 -7.27 -2.26
CA VAL A 46 5.31 -8.37 -1.31
C VAL A 46 4.28 -9.45 -1.58
N ASP A 47 4.76 -10.69 -1.58
CA ASP A 47 3.94 -11.89 -1.61
C ASP A 47 3.69 -12.35 -0.17
N TYR A 48 2.42 -12.63 0.14
CA TYR A 48 2.00 -13.20 1.42
C TYR A 48 1.56 -14.65 1.12
N HIS A 49 2.43 -15.62 1.43
CA HIS A 49 2.11 -17.04 1.54
C HIS A 49 2.15 -17.48 3.00
#